data_AF-A0AAV2RLZ3-F1
#
_entry.id   AF-A0AAV2RLZ3-F1
#
_cell.length_a   1.000
_cell.length_b   1.000
_cell.length_c   1.000
_cell.angle_alpha   90.00
_cell.angle_beta   90.00
_cell.angle_gamma   90.00
#
_symmetry.space_group_name_H-M   'P 1'
#
loop_
_entity.id
_entity.type
_entity.pdbx_description
1 polymer ?
#
loop_
_entity_poly.entity_id
_entity_poly.type
_entity_poly.pdbx_seq_one_letter_code
_entity_poly.pdbx_strand_id
1 'polypeptide(L)'
;MRCHLTRMSHLVLAILLTTTSMISAKLPQSPAAAIMEDFWQWKMKNYPEFAMSSGINDERVAGRLDTLTMEDFQRKKNEIGEFLTMAEQLPIAPSGEDILNIQLFTGELKQFL
;
A
#
# COMPACT_ATOMS: atom_id res chain seq x y z
N MET A 1 -8.29 11.26 -59.87
CA MET A 1 -9.08 10.72 -58.75
C MET A 1 -8.13 10.26 -57.67
N ARG A 2 -8.20 10.90 -56.49
CA ARG A 2 -7.28 10.75 -55.36
C ARG A 2 -7.78 9.61 -54.47
N CYS A 3 -7.15 8.44 -54.56
CA CYS A 3 -7.41 7.31 -53.66
C CYS A 3 -6.08 6.84 -53.04
N HIS A 4 -6.13 6.50 -51.75
CA HIS A 4 -5.18 5.69 -50.97
C HIS A 4 -4.05 6.32 -50.15
N LEU A 5 -3.88 7.65 -50.04
CA LEU A 5 -2.73 8.21 -49.30
C LEU A 5 -3.00 8.75 -47.87
N THR A 6 -4.17 8.52 -47.28
CA THR A 6 -4.52 9.05 -45.94
C THR A 6 -4.78 7.98 -44.86
N ARG A 7 -4.73 6.68 -45.19
CA ARG A 7 -5.00 5.62 -44.21
C ARG A 7 -3.77 5.05 -43.50
N MET A 8 -2.56 5.28 -44.00
CA MET A 8 -1.34 4.72 -43.38
C MET A 8 -0.74 5.59 -42.27
N SER A 9 -1.14 6.86 -42.14
CA SER A 9 -0.58 7.78 -41.14
C SER A 9 -1.15 7.61 -39.72
N HIS A 10 -2.29 6.91 -39.56
CA HIS A 10 -2.85 6.64 -38.24
C HIS A 10 -2.37 5.32 -37.63
N LEU A 11 -1.88 4.38 -38.45
CA LEU A 11 -1.41 3.09 -37.94
C LEU A 11 -0.02 3.17 -37.29
N VAL A 12 0.85 4.07 -37.79
CA VAL A 12 2.21 4.24 -37.22
C VAL A 12 2.19 5.02 -35.90
N LEU A 13 1.24 5.94 -35.73
CA LEU A 13 1.10 6.72 -34.49
C LEU A 13 0.54 5.87 -33.33
N ALA A 14 -0.20 4.81 -33.63
CA ALA A 14 -0.79 3.92 -32.61
C ALA A 14 0.21 2.91 -32.03
N ILE A 15 1.34 2.65 -32.69
CA ILE A 15 2.35 1.67 -32.23
C ILE A 15 3.41 2.32 -31.32
N LEU A 16 3.55 3.65 -31.35
CA LEU A 16 4.50 4.39 -30.50
C LEU A 16 3.96 4.81 -29.13
N LEU A 17 2.68 4.56 -28.84
CA LEU A 17 2.04 4.92 -27.57
C LEU A 17 1.90 3.75 -26.58
N THR A 18 2.31 2.53 -26.94
CA THR A 18 2.12 1.34 -26.10
C THR A 18 3.37 0.87 -25.35
N THR A 19 4.52 1.55 -25.45
CA THR A 19 5.77 1.09 -24.81
C THR A 19 6.23 1.89 -23.61
N THR A 20 5.53 2.97 -23.22
CA THR A 20 5.68 3.53 -21.86
C THR A 20 4.70 2.84 -20.91
N SER A 21 4.71 1.50 -20.90
CA SER A 21 4.40 0.81 -19.64
C SER A 21 5.55 1.20 -18.72
N MET A 22 5.30 2.22 -17.90
CA MET A 22 6.18 2.63 -16.84
C MET A 22 6.44 1.38 -16.01
N ILE A 23 7.60 0.76 -16.23
CA ILE A 23 8.25 -0.03 -15.20
C ILE A 23 8.55 1.01 -14.13
N SER A 24 7.58 1.24 -13.24
CA SER A 24 7.79 1.91 -11.97
C SER A 24 8.74 1.00 -11.23
N ALA A 25 10.04 1.20 -11.44
CA ALA A 25 11.08 0.51 -10.70
C ALA A 25 10.88 0.93 -9.24
N LYS A 26 10.21 0.07 -8.47
CA LYS A 26 10.02 0.27 -7.04
C LYS A 26 11.43 0.43 -6.46
N LEU A 27 11.76 1.64 -6.00
CA LEU A 27 13.04 1.91 -5.34
C LEU A 27 13.25 0.84 -4.26
N PRO A 28 14.49 0.37 -4.02
CA PRO A 28 14.75 -0.59 -2.95
C PRO A 28 14.21 0.00 -1.64
N GLN A 29 13.17 -0.65 -1.12
CA GLN A 29 12.42 -0.19 0.05
C GLN A 29 13.25 -0.52 1.29
N SER A 30 13.42 0.43 2.20
CA SER A 30 14.08 0.16 3.49
C SER A 30 13.29 -0.91 4.24
N PRO A 31 13.93 -1.72 5.11
CA PRO A 31 13.19 -2.68 5.94
C PRO A 31 12.07 -2.03 6.76
N ALA A 32 12.29 -0.79 7.21
CA ALA A 32 11.30 0.02 7.89
C ALA A 32 10.08 0.30 7.00
N ALA A 33 10.32 0.81 5.80
CA ALA A 33 9.27 1.10 4.85
C ALA A 33 8.51 -0.17 4.44
N ALA A 34 9.18 -1.33 4.38
CA ALA A 34 8.53 -2.60 4.05
C ALA A 34 7.51 -3.02 5.12
N ILE A 35 7.89 -3.02 6.40
CA ILE A 35 6.98 -3.37 7.50
C ILE A 35 5.82 -2.38 7.60
N MET A 36 6.09 -1.07 7.39
CA MET A 36 5.03 -0.06 7.40
C MET A 36 4.03 -0.28 6.25
N GLU A 37 4.51 -0.60 5.05
CA GLU A 37 3.63 -0.94 3.91
C GLU A 37 2.77 -2.16 4.23
N ASP A 38 3.37 -3.23 4.77
CA ASP A 38 2.64 -4.44 5.16
C ASP A 38 1.58 -4.14 6.22
N PHE A 39 1.88 -3.28 7.20
CA PHE A 39 0.92 -2.82 8.19
C PHE A 39 -0.24 -2.03 7.56
N TRP A 40 0.05 -1.11 6.63
CA TRP A 40 -1.01 -0.35 5.98
C TRP A 40 -1.92 -1.24 5.15
N GLN A 41 -1.36 -2.19 4.40
CA GLN A 41 -2.16 -3.18 3.67
C GLN A 41 -3.02 -4.03 4.61
N TRP A 42 -2.45 -4.47 5.74
CA TRP A 42 -3.17 -5.17 6.78
C TRP A 42 -4.31 -4.33 7.37
N LYS A 43 -4.06 -3.05 7.68
CA LYS A 43 -5.04 -2.12 8.28
C LYS A 43 -6.20 -1.88 7.33
N MET A 44 -5.92 -1.60 6.05
CA MET A 44 -6.97 -1.39 5.04
C MET A 44 -7.83 -2.65 4.81
N LYS A 45 -7.24 -3.84 4.92
CA LYS A 45 -7.96 -5.11 4.80
C LYS A 45 -8.89 -5.37 5.99
N ASN A 46 -8.44 -5.05 7.20
CA ASN A 46 -9.11 -5.37 8.47
C ASN A 46 -10.09 -4.29 8.96
N TYR A 47 -9.95 -3.07 8.43
CA TYR A 47 -10.82 -1.92 8.70
C TYR A 47 -11.33 -1.33 7.36
N PRO A 48 -12.28 -1.99 6.67
CA PRO A 48 -12.85 -1.47 5.43
C PRO A 48 -13.35 -0.02 5.50
N GLU A 49 -13.90 0.42 6.64
CA GLU A 49 -14.36 1.81 6.79
C GLU A 49 -13.19 2.81 6.82
N PHE A 50 -12.07 2.42 7.42
CA PHE A 50 -10.82 3.19 7.33
C PHE A 50 -10.32 3.28 5.89
N ALA A 51 -10.36 2.18 5.13
CA ALA A 51 -9.94 2.18 3.73
C ALA A 51 -10.82 3.12 2.88
N MET A 52 -12.14 3.06 3.03
CA MET A 52 -13.08 3.93 2.32
C MET A 52 -12.88 5.41 2.66
N SER A 53 -12.73 5.75 3.94
CA SER A 53 -12.44 7.14 4.35
C SER A 53 -11.10 7.66 3.85
N SER A 54 -10.15 6.76 3.55
CA SER A 54 -8.86 7.09 2.93
C SER A 54 -8.92 7.16 1.39
N GLY A 55 -10.11 7.07 0.80
CA GLY A 55 -10.32 7.16 -0.66
C GLY A 55 -10.17 5.84 -1.41
N ILE A 56 -10.02 4.71 -0.71
CA ILE A 56 -9.92 3.38 -1.33
C ILE A 56 -11.31 2.75 -1.35
N ASN A 57 -11.92 2.70 -2.53
CA ASN A 57 -13.27 2.19 -2.74
C ASN A 57 -13.31 1.24 -3.94
N ASP A 58 -12.47 0.20 -3.89
CA ASP A 58 -12.51 -0.89 -4.87
C ASP A 58 -13.34 -2.08 -4.36
N GLU A 59 -13.51 -3.08 -5.23
CA GLU A 59 -14.31 -4.28 -4.96
C GLU A 59 -13.90 -5.06 -3.69
N ARG A 60 -12.69 -4.85 -3.16
CA ARG A 60 -12.19 -5.53 -1.96
C ARG A 60 -12.72 -4.93 -0.67
N VAL A 61 -13.20 -3.68 -0.70
CA VAL A 61 -13.65 -2.90 0.47
C VAL A 61 -15.04 -2.31 0.32
N ALA A 62 -15.49 -2.03 -0.91
CA ALA A 62 -16.80 -1.45 -1.18
C ALA A 62 -17.94 -2.27 -0.56
N GLY A 63 -18.77 -1.61 0.26
CA GLY A 63 -19.92 -2.23 0.91
C GLY A 63 -19.61 -3.18 2.07
N ARG A 64 -18.34 -3.31 2.47
CA ARG A 64 -17.94 -4.06 3.68
C ARG A 64 -17.95 -3.12 4.89
N LEU A 65 -18.34 -3.67 6.04
CA LEU A 65 -18.30 -3.00 7.33
C LEU A 65 -17.23 -3.64 8.22
N ASP A 66 -16.74 -2.86 9.18
CA ASP A 66 -15.82 -3.36 10.19
C ASP A 66 -16.50 -4.45 11.05
N THR A 67 -15.78 -5.53 11.30
CA THR A 67 -16.25 -6.57 12.24
C THR A 67 -15.88 -6.15 13.66
N LEU A 68 -16.88 -6.12 14.54
CA LEU A 68 -16.77 -5.61 15.92
C LEU A 68 -16.97 -6.72 16.98
N THR A 69 -16.67 -7.96 16.64
CA THR A 69 -16.72 -9.06 17.63
C THR A 69 -15.50 -9.04 18.52
N MET A 70 -15.63 -9.58 19.74
CA MET A 70 -14.50 -9.68 20.67
C MET A 70 -13.38 -10.59 20.13
N GLU A 71 -13.75 -11.65 19.42
CA GLU A 71 -12.79 -12.55 18.75
C GLU A 71 -11.97 -11.80 17.70
N ASP A 72 -12.63 -10.98 16.87
CA ASP A 72 -11.98 -10.18 15.83
C ASP A 72 -11.04 -9.14 16.45
N PHE A 73 -11.48 -8.49 17.53
CA PHE A 73 -10.67 -7.56 18.31
C PHE A 73 -9.42 -8.23 18.87
N GLN A 74 -9.55 -9.39 19.52
CA GLN A 74 -8.41 -10.11 20.09
C GLN A 74 -7.43 -10.58 19.00
N ARG A 75 -7.95 -11.06 17.86
CA ARG A 75 -7.12 -11.43 16.71
C ARG A 75 -6.33 -10.24 16.19
N LYS A 76 -7.00 -9.11 15.92
CA LYS A 76 -6.36 -7.86 15.47
C LYS A 76 -5.31 -7.36 16.46
N LYS A 77 -5.60 -7.45 17.77
CA LYS A 77 -4.64 -7.09 18.84
C LYS A 77 -3.38 -7.94 18.78
N ASN A 78 -3.52 -9.25 18.58
CA ASN A 78 -2.38 -10.15 18.45
C ASN A 78 -1.54 -9.83 17.20
N GLU A 79 -2.20 -9.62 16.05
CA GLU A 79 -1.54 -9.26 14.79
C GLU A 79 -0.78 -7.92 14.90
N ILE A 80 -1.34 -6.92 15.59
CA ILE A 80 -0.63 -5.66 15.91
C ILE A 80 0.62 -5.91 16.77
N GLY A 81 0.54 -6.84 17.73
CA GLY A 81 1.68 -7.25 18.54
C GLY A 81 2.81 -7.86 17.72
N GLU A 82 2.48 -8.59 16.65
CA GLU A 82 3.48 -9.11 15.70
C GLU A 82 4.17 -7.98 14.94
N PHE A 83 3.42 -6.99 14.45
CA PHE A 83 4.01 -5.79 13.81
C PHE A 83 4.93 -5.02 14.75
N LEU A 84 4.54 -4.87 16.02
CA LEU A 84 5.36 -4.19 17.01
C LEU A 84 6.67 -4.94 17.25
N THR A 85 6.58 -6.26 17.41
CA THR A 85 7.75 -7.14 17.57
C THR A 85 8.71 -7.02 16.39
N MET A 86 8.18 -7.05 15.16
CA MET A 86 8.99 -6.88 13.94
C MET A 86 9.65 -5.50 13.88
N ALA A 87 8.93 -4.44 14.23
CA ALA A 87 9.45 -3.07 14.23
C ALA A 87 10.55 -2.86 15.29
N GLU A 88 10.40 -3.42 16.48
CA GLU A 88 11.39 -3.32 17.57
C GLU A 88 12.66 -4.16 17.29
N GLN A 89 12.58 -5.15 16.40
CA GLN A 89 13.71 -5.98 15.97
C GLN A 89 14.47 -5.41 14.77
N LEU A 90 13.98 -4.32 14.16
CA LEU A 90 14.67 -3.71 13.03
C LEU A 90 16.08 -3.24 13.45
N PRO A 91 17.10 -3.45 12.60
CA PRO A 91 18.41 -2.88 12.84
C PRO A 91 18.31 -1.36 12.90
N ILE A 92 19.28 -0.72 13.56
CA ILE A 92 19.37 0.74 13.63
C ILE A 92 19.23 1.31 12.22
N ALA A 93 18.20 2.13 12.04
CA ALA A 93 17.83 2.69 10.77
C ALA A 93 19.00 3.50 10.17
N PRO A 94 19.30 3.31 8.87
CA PRO A 94 20.47 3.93 8.24
C PRO A 94 20.29 5.45 8.01
N SER A 95 19.05 5.94 8.07
CA SER A 95 18.70 7.35 7.87
C SER A 95 17.92 7.93 9.05
N GLY A 96 18.06 9.23 9.29
CA GLY A 96 17.26 9.93 10.31
C GLY A 96 15.75 9.90 10.04
N GLU A 97 15.36 9.85 8.76
CA GLU A 97 13.97 9.68 8.33
C GLU A 97 13.43 8.31 8.74
N ASP A 98 14.17 7.23 8.49
CA ASP A 98 13.78 5.88 8.92
C ASP A 98 13.69 5.78 10.45
N ILE A 99 14.58 6.45 11.20
CA ILE A 99 14.51 6.50 12.68
C ILE A 99 13.20 7.14 13.14
N LEU A 100 12.86 8.31 12.60
CA LEU A 100 11.62 9.01 12.95
C LEU A 100 10.39 8.20 12.55
N ASN A 101 10.39 7.61 11.34
CA ASN A 101 9.29 6.79 10.84
C ASN A 101 9.06 5.56 11.72
N ILE A 102 10.12 4.83 12.12
CA ILE A 102 10.00 3.70 13.03
C ILE A 102 9.50 4.15 14.40
N GLN A 103 9.97 5.29 14.92
CA GLN A 103 9.52 5.81 16.23
C GLN A 103 8.03 6.17 16.22
N LEU A 104 7.57 6.87 15.17
CA LEU A 104 6.15 7.19 15.01
C LEU A 104 5.32 5.93 14.85
N PHE A 105 5.78 5.01 14.01
CA PHE A 105 5.10 3.75 13.74
C PHE A 105 4.98 2.87 15.00
N THR A 106 6.07 2.65 15.73
CA THR A 106 6.04 1.90 17.00
C THR A 106 5.18 2.61 18.05
N GLY A 107 5.19 3.94 18.08
CA GLY A 107 4.29 4.74 18.91
C GLY A 107 2.82 4.51 18.59
N GLU A 108 2.45 4.50 17.31
CA GLU A 108 1.08 4.20 16.85
C GLU A 108 0.66 2.78 17.24
N LEU A 109 1.51 1.76 17.01
CA LEU A 109 1.19 0.37 17.36
C LEU A 109 0.94 0.20 18.87
N LYS A 110 1.71 0.90 19.72
CA LYS A 110 1.56 0.86 21.18
C LYS A 110 0.24 1.46 21.68
N GLN A 111 -0.44 2.30 20.89
CA GLN A 111 -1.75 2.83 21.28
C GLN A 111 -2.87 1.78 21.21
N PHE A 112 -2.66 0.71 20.44
CA PHE A 112 -3.64 -0.35 20.26
C PHE A 112 -3.46 -1.53 21.22
N LEU A 113 -2.38 -1.57 22.00
CA LEU A 113 -2.01 -2.67 22.90
C LEU A 113 -2.23 -2.31 24.37
#